data_AF-A0A353UDX5-F1
#
_entry.id   AF-A0A353UDX5-F1
#
_cell.length_a   1.000
_cell.length_b   1.000
_cell.length_c   1.000
_cell.angle_alpha   90.00
_cell.angle_beta   90.00
_cell.angle_gamma   90.00
#
_symmetry.space_group_name_H-M   'P 1'
#
loop_
_entity.id
_entity.type
_entity.pdbx_description
1 polymer ?
#
loop_
_entity_poly.entity_id
_entity_poly.type
_entity_poly.pdbx_seq_one_letter_code
_entity_poly.pdbx_strand_id
1 'polypeptide(L)'
;LKAEKLILLTDVPGIKNKKGDTISTLSQKQIKKLVSDNVISGGMLPKTQACMKALEAGVAKTHIIDGRISHCLLLEIFTKEGIGTEIVK
;
A
#
# COMPACT_ATOMS: atom_id res chain seq x y z
N LEU A 1 18.61 4.14 2.72
CA LEU A 1 18.72 3.09 1.68
C LEU A 1 17.88 3.52 0.48
N LYS A 2 18.31 3.29 -0.76
CA LYS A 2 17.54 3.58 -1.99
C LYS A 2 16.90 2.28 -2.50
N ALA A 3 15.94 1.75 -1.75
CA ALA A 3 15.33 0.46 -2.08
C ALA A 3 14.38 0.58 -3.28
N GLU A 4 14.27 -0.49 -4.07
CA GLU A 4 13.29 -0.57 -5.16
C GLU A 4 11.86 -0.65 -4.61
N LYS A 5 11.65 -1.47 -3.58
CA LYS A 5 10.35 -1.69 -2.95
C LYS A 5 10.44 -1.63 -1.43
N LEU A 6 9.52 -0.90 -0.79
CA LEU A 6 9.17 -1.06 0.63
C LEU A 6 7.86 -1.85 0.71
N ILE A 7 7.82 -2.91 1.51
CA ILE A 7 6.61 -3.73 1.70
C ILE A 7 6.23 -3.73 3.17
N LEU A 8 5.00 -3.30 3.48
CA LEU A 8 4.41 -3.38 4.81
C LEU A 8 3.44 -4.57 4.87
N LEU A 9 3.73 -5.52 5.75
CA LEU A 9 2.83 -6.62 6.06
C LEU A 9 1.79 -6.16 7.10
N THR A 10 0.53 -6.50 6.86
CA THR A 10 -0.58 -6.19 7.77
C THR A 10 -1.54 -7.37 7.85
N ASP A 11 -2.55 -7.26 8.71
CA ASP A 11 -3.66 -8.20 8.90
C ASP A 11 -4.90 -7.88 8.05
N VAL A 12 -4.75 -7.07 6.98
CA VAL A 12 -5.84 -6.72 6.05
C VAL A 12 -5.35 -6.81 4.60
N PRO A 13 -6.24 -7.06 3.61
CA PRO A 13 -5.86 -7.21 2.20
C PRO A 13 -5.07 -6.04 1.59
N GLY A 14 -5.26 -4.81 2.07
CA GLY A 14 -4.65 -3.60 1.51
C GLY A 14 -5.49 -2.36 1.85
N ILE A 15 -5.35 -1.30 1.06
CA ILE A 15 -6.17 -0.10 1.17
C ILE A 15 -7.50 -0.35 0.47
N LYS A 16 -8.61 -0.18 1.20
CA LYS A 16 -9.96 -0.36 0.68
C LYS A 16 -10.55 0.96 0.18
N ASN A 17 -11.39 0.86 -0.85
CA ASN A 17 -12.25 1.96 -1.30
C ASN A 17 -13.49 2.10 -0.39
N LYS A 18 -14.34 3.10 -0.67
CA LYS A 18 -15.61 3.33 0.07
C LYS A 18 -16.62 2.16 -0.02
N LYS A 19 -16.47 1.27 -1.00
CA LYS A 19 -17.30 0.06 -1.19
C LYS A 19 -16.75 -1.16 -0.45
N GLY A 20 -15.54 -1.06 0.10
CA GLY A 20 -14.87 -2.17 0.80
C GLY A 20 -13.92 -3.00 -0.07
N ASP A 21 -13.80 -2.70 -1.37
CA ASP A 21 -12.90 -3.42 -2.27
C ASP A 21 -11.47 -2.93 -2.11
N THR A 22 -10.51 -3.84 -2.14
CA THR A 22 -9.07 -3.52 -2.14
C THR A 22 -8.70 -2.84 -3.45
N ILE A 23 -8.01 -1.71 -3.36
CA ILE A 23 -7.48 -1.01 -4.51
C ILE A 23 -6.07 -1.55 -4.79
N SER A 24 -5.85 -2.10 -5.99
CA SER A 24 -4.56 -2.71 -6.36
C SER A 24 -3.44 -1.68 -6.50
N THR A 25 -3.73 -0.49 -7.01
CA THR A 25 -2.72 0.55 -7.24
C THR A 25 -3.27 1.94 -6.93
N LEU A 26 -2.48 2.73 -6.19
CA LEU A 26 -2.79 4.11 -5.83
C LEU A 26 -1.61 5.03 -6.11
N SER A 27 -1.87 6.20 -6.68
CA SER A 27 -0.92 7.31 -6.72
C SER A 27 -0.90 8.08 -5.39
N GLN A 28 0.18 8.80 -5.16
CA GLN A 28 0.32 9.73 -4.04
C GLN A 28 -0.86 10.73 -3.94
N LYS A 29 -1.39 11.17 -5.09
CA LYS A 29 -2.55 12.08 -5.16
C LYS A 29 -3.84 11.40 -4.73
N GLN A 30 -4.08 10.16 -5.16
CA GLN A 30 -5.27 9.40 -4.76
C GLN A 30 -5.25 9.09 -3.26
N ILE A 31 -4.08 8.77 -2.70
CA ILE A 31 -3.92 8.61 -1.25
C ILE A 31 -4.34 9.86 -0.49
N LYS A 32 -3.84 11.04 -0.89
CA LYS A 32 -4.22 12.32 -0.25
C LYS A 32 -5.73 12.53 -0.27
N LYS A 33 -6.39 12.20 -1.40
CA LYS A 33 -7.85 12.25 -1.52
C LYS A 33 -8.56 11.26 -0.59
N LEU A 34 -8.08 10.02 -0.50
CA LEU A 34 -8.69 9.02 0.38
C LEU A 34 -8.52 9.36 1.87
N VAL A 35 -7.43 10.04 2.24
CA VAL A 35 -7.24 10.59 3.58
C VAL A 35 -8.21 11.76 3.82
N SER A 36 -8.33 12.72 2.89
CA SER A 36 -9.28 13.84 3.05
C SER A 36 -10.73 13.39 3.11
N ASP A 37 -11.08 12.32 2.39
CA ASP A 37 -12.40 11.72 2.36
C ASP A 37 -12.68 10.82 3.61
N ASN A 38 -11.77 10.75 4.58
CA ASN A 38 -11.82 9.87 5.76
C ASN A 38 -11.96 8.37 5.44
N VAL A 39 -11.59 7.94 4.23
CA VAL A 39 -11.57 6.51 3.84
C VAL A 39 -10.37 5.81 4.46
N ILE A 40 -9.20 6.46 4.44
CA ILE A 40 -8.00 6.00 5.14
C ILE A 40 -7.99 6.62 6.52
N SER A 41 -8.19 5.81 7.55
CA SER A 41 -8.27 6.24 8.95
C SER A 41 -7.67 5.19 9.89
N GLY A 42 -7.68 5.48 11.19
CA GLY A 42 -7.18 4.57 12.23
C GLY A 42 -5.74 4.13 11.99
N GLY A 43 -5.44 2.85 12.22
CA GLY A 43 -4.11 2.27 12.04
C GLY A 43 -3.62 2.22 10.57
N MET A 44 -4.50 2.45 9.58
CA MET A 44 -4.08 2.52 8.18
C MET A 44 -3.42 3.87 7.85
N LEU A 45 -3.85 4.95 8.50
CA LEU A 45 -3.28 6.29 8.31
C LEU A 45 -1.75 6.33 8.53
N PRO A 46 -1.19 5.87 9.65
CA PRO A 46 0.27 5.88 9.86
C PRO A 46 1.01 4.95 8.88
N LYS A 47 0.43 3.81 8.49
CA LYS A 47 1.03 2.89 7.48
C LYS A 47 1.15 3.59 6.13
N THR A 48 0.07 4.23 5.69
CA THR A 48 0.04 5.00 4.45
C THR A 48 1.01 6.19 4.50
N GLN A 49 1.09 6.92 5.62
CA GLN A 49 2.06 8.01 5.78
C GLN A 49 3.51 7.52 5.72
N ALA A 50 3.82 6.36 6.29
CA ALA A 50 5.15 5.76 6.20
C ALA A 50 5.52 5.42 4.74
N CYS A 51 4.59 4.82 3.99
CA CYS A 51 4.77 4.55 2.56
C CYS A 51 5.05 5.83 1.77
N MET A 52 4.27 6.88 2.01
CA MET A 52 4.41 8.16 1.31
C MET A 52 5.75 8.83 1.60
N LYS A 53 6.19 8.83 2.87
CA LYS A 53 7.51 9.32 3.26
C LYS A 53 8.64 8.52 2.60
N ALA A 54 8.48 7.20 2.47
CA ALA A 54 9.46 6.36 1.80
C ALA A 54 9.59 6.68 0.30
N LEU A 55 8.46 6.91 -0.39
CA LEU A 55 8.45 7.35 -1.80
C LEU A 55 9.16 8.71 -1.97
N GLU A 56 8.89 9.65 -1.06
CA GLU A 56 9.54 10.97 -1.02
C GLU A 56 11.04 10.85 -0.74
N ALA A 57 11.44 9.90 0.11
CA ALA A 57 12.84 9.60 0.42
C ALA A 57 13.60 8.81 -0.67
N GLY A 58 12.94 8.49 -1.79
CA GLY A 58 13.58 7.89 -2.97
C GLY A 58 13.39 6.38 -3.12
N VAL A 59 12.48 5.76 -2.38
CA VAL A 59 12.01 4.40 -2.69
C VAL A 59 11.19 4.45 -3.99
N ALA A 60 11.39 3.50 -4.90
CA ALA A 60 10.70 3.53 -6.20
C ALA A 60 9.19 3.21 -6.06
N LYS A 61 8.86 2.20 -5.27
CA LYS A 61 7.48 1.74 -5.02
C LYS A 61 7.27 1.31 -3.57
N THR A 62 6.05 1.45 -3.06
CA THR A 62 5.70 0.90 -1.74
C THR A 62 4.45 0.04 -1.81
N HIS A 63 4.34 -0.95 -0.93
CA HIS A 63 3.27 -1.95 -0.97
C HIS A 63 2.70 -2.16 0.43
N ILE A 64 1.38 -2.33 0.54
CA ILE A 64 0.70 -2.78 1.75
C ILE A 64 -0.04 -4.08 1.41
N ILE A 65 0.33 -5.17 2.06
CA ILE A 65 -0.21 -6.52 1.74
C ILE A 65 -0.60 -7.30 3.00
N ASP A 66 -1.50 -8.29 2.83
CA ASP A 66 -1.91 -9.18 3.91
C ASP A 66 -0.83 -10.24 4.20
N GLY A 67 -0.17 -10.11 5.35
CA GLY A 67 0.87 -11.01 5.80
C GLY A 67 0.37 -12.38 6.24
N ARG A 68 -0.95 -12.58 6.38
CA ARG A 68 -1.55 -13.87 6.77
C ARG A 68 -1.69 -14.83 5.59
N ILE A 69 -1.61 -14.32 4.36
CA ILE A 69 -1.64 -15.14 3.15
C ILE A 69 -0.30 -15.87 3.01
N SER A 70 -0.34 -17.19 2.84
CA SER A 70 0.87 -17.97 2.61
C SER A 70 1.60 -17.47 1.37
N HIS A 71 2.91 -17.31 1.48
CA HIS A 71 3.77 -16.80 0.41
C HIS A 71 3.40 -15.39 -0.10
N CYS A 72 2.76 -14.55 0.74
CA CYS A 72 2.34 -13.20 0.37
C CYS A 72 3.42 -12.37 -0.35
N LEU A 73 4.67 -12.42 0.11
CA LEU A 73 5.79 -11.72 -0.53
C LEU A 73 6.09 -12.24 -1.94
N LEU A 74 6.03 -13.55 -2.16
CA LEU A 74 6.26 -14.14 -3.48
C LEU A 74 5.13 -13.76 -4.42
N LEU A 75 3.88 -13.83 -3.95
CA LEU A 75 2.71 -13.45 -4.73
C LEU A 75 2.77 -11.96 -5.13
N GLU A 76 3.16 -11.08 -4.22
CA GLU A 76 3.28 -9.65 -4.50
C GLU A 76 4.42 -9.31 -5.48
N ILE A 77 5.53 -10.05 -5.42
CA ILE A 77 6.72 -9.76 -6.24
C ILE A 77 6.66 -10.44 -7.61
N PHE A 78 6.16 -11.67 -7.67
CA PHE A 78 6.22 -12.51 -8.88
C PHE A 78 4.92 -12.55 -9.69
N THR A 79 3.90 -11.77 -9.31
CA THR A 79 2.69 -11.61 -10.12
C THR A 79 2.53 -10.17 -10.58
N LYS A 80 1.87 -9.98 -11.74
CA LYS A 80 1.56 -8.63 -12.25
C LYS A 80 0.45 -7.96 -11.45
N GLU A 81 -0.49 -8.74 -10.96
CA GLU A 81 -1.68 -8.24 -10.25
C GLU A 81 -1.34 -7.85 -8.80
N GLY A 82 -0.38 -8.54 -8.18
CA GLY A 82 -0.14 -8.42 -6.74
C GLY A 82 -1.32 -8.96 -5.92
N ILE A 83 -1.22 -8.88 -4.60
CA ILE A 83 -2.26 -9.34 -3.67
C ILE A 83 -2.71 -8.26 -2.69
N GLY A 84 -2.14 -7.06 -2.78
CA GLY A 84 -2.54 -5.93 -1.95
C GLY A 84 -2.54 -4.61 -2.71
N THR A 85 -2.04 -3.56 -2.07
CA THR A 85 -2.03 -2.21 -2.63
C THR A 85 -0.62 -1.74 -2.90
N GLU A 86 -0.29 -1.53 -4.18
CA GLU A 86 0.88 -0.78 -4.63
C GLU A 86 0.62 0.72 -4.53
N ILE A 87 1.58 1.48 -4.00
CA ILE A 87 1.57 2.94 -3.98
C ILE A 87 2.77 3.44 -4.77
N VAL A 88 2.46 4.27 -5.78
CA VAL A 88 3.40 4.91 -6.69
C VAL A 88 3.36 6.43 -6.53
N LYS A 89 4.39 7.12 -7.05
CA LYS A 89 4.43 8.58 -7.11
C LYS A 89 3.26 9.14 -7.90
#